data_AF-A0A7G7G8K3-F1
#
_entry.id   AF-A0A7G7G8K3-F1
#
_cell.length_a   1.000
_cell.length_b   1.000
_cell.length_c   1.000
_cell.angle_alpha   90.00
_cell.angle_beta   90.00
_cell.angle_gamma   90.00
#
_symmetry.space_group_name_H-M   'P 1'
#
loop_
_entity.id
_entity.type
_entity.pdbx_description
1 polymer ?
#
loop_
_entity_poly.entity_id
_entity_poly.type
_entity_poly.pdbx_seq_one_letter_code
_entity_poly.pdbx_strand_id
1 'polypeptide(L)'
;MKNWILLLRYQLLVLLVCCILVLPGCTGEEVEIMPYQSCDTQATIRTQAECGLVLELENGHFLKPLRVTLLPKSGSGKQQYKINNFTVSENQQVIVGFINKGQAPHACVKETQLVEITCIVGYQLQS
;
A
#
# COMPACT_ATOMS: atom_id res chain seq x y z
N MET A 1 25.06 -52.70 -41.91
CA MET A 1 25.46 -51.47 -41.19
C MET A 1 24.46 -50.29 -41.32
N LYS A 2 23.30 -50.43 -42.00
CA LYS A 2 22.32 -49.33 -42.17
C LYS A 2 21.24 -49.24 -41.06
N ASN A 3 20.96 -50.34 -40.35
CA ASN A 3 19.87 -50.40 -39.37
C ASN A 3 20.18 -49.74 -38.02
N TRP A 4 21.45 -49.64 -37.63
CA TRP A 4 21.85 -49.04 -36.35
C TRP A 4 21.68 -47.52 -36.32
N ILE A 5 21.85 -46.84 -37.46
CA ILE A 5 21.69 -45.39 -37.59
C ILE A 5 20.21 -44.99 -37.48
N LEU A 6 19.30 -45.83 -37.97
CA LEU A 6 17.86 -45.63 -37.86
C LEU A 6 17.36 -45.83 -36.42
N LEU A 7 17.88 -46.83 -35.70
CA LEU A 7 17.58 -47.03 -34.28
C LEU A 7 18.08 -45.89 -33.40
N LEU A 8 19.29 -45.39 -33.65
CA LEU A 8 19.87 -44.28 -32.89
C LEU A 8 19.06 -42.99 -33.08
N ARG A 9 18.60 -42.72 -34.31
CA ARG A 9 17.75 -41.57 -34.63
C ARG A 9 16.36 -41.67 -33.99
N TYR A 10 15.78 -42.87 -33.95
CA TYR A 10 14.49 -43.11 -33.32
C TYR A 10 14.57 -42.92 -31.80
N GLN A 11 15.62 -43.43 -31.15
CA GLN A 11 15.84 -43.22 -29.71
C GLN A 11 16.06 -41.76 -29.34
N LEU A 12 16.80 -41.00 -30.17
CA LEU A 12 16.98 -39.56 -29.98
C LEU A 12 15.66 -38.77 -30.12
N LEU A 13 14.80 -39.19 -31.05
CA LEU A 13 13.52 -38.53 -31.31
C LEU A 13 12.50 -38.80 -30.19
N VAL A 14 12.46 -40.03 -29.65
CA VAL A 14 11.64 -40.38 -28.48
C VAL A 14 12.10 -39.60 -27.25
N LEU A 15 13.41 -39.47 -27.04
CA LEU A 15 13.97 -38.70 -25.92
C LEU A 15 13.63 -37.20 -26.02
N LEU A 16 13.69 -36.64 -27.24
CA LEU A 16 13.34 -35.24 -27.51
C LEU A 16 11.85 -34.97 -27.29
N VAL A 17 10.96 -35.89 -27.69
CA VAL A 17 9.51 -35.77 -27.46
C VAL A 17 9.17 -35.86 -25.96
N CYS A 18 9.85 -36.72 -25.19
CA CYS A 18 9.69 -36.74 -23.73
C CYS A 18 10.12 -35.44 -23.05
N CYS A 19 11.17 -34.76 -23.53
CA CYS A 19 11.62 -33.50 -22.95
C CYS A 19 10.65 -32.32 -23.17
N ILE A 20 9.85 -32.34 -24.25
CA ILE A 20 8.90 -31.24 -24.55
C ILE A 20 7.63 -31.35 -23.71
N LEU A 21 7.25 -32.57 -23.29
CA LEU A 21 6.05 -32.84 -22.48
C LEU A 21 6.21 -32.50 -20.99
N VAL A 22 7.42 -32.13 -20.54
CA VAL A 22 7.70 -31.70 -19.16
C VAL A 22 7.89 -30.20 -19.02
N LEU A 23 7.55 -29.40 -20.04
CA LEU A 23 7.42 -27.96 -19.85
C LEU A 23 6.30 -27.75 -18.81
N PRO A 24 6.60 -27.27 -17.59
CA PRO A 24 5.55 -26.90 -16.66
C PRO A 24 4.73 -25.82 -17.36
N GLY A 25 3.47 -26.11 -17.63
CA GLY A 25 2.54 -25.09 -18.08
C GLY A 25 2.51 -24.00 -17.02
N CYS A 26 3.19 -22.89 -17.26
CA CYS A 26 2.96 -21.63 -16.56
C CYS A 26 1.58 -21.10 -16.98
N THR A 27 0.52 -21.84 -16.64
CA THR A 27 -0.79 -21.24 -16.45
C THR A 27 -0.75 -20.66 -15.04
N GLY A 28 -0.01 -19.55 -14.88
CA GLY A 28 -0.20 -18.71 -13.72
C GLY A 28 -1.65 -18.25 -13.80
N GLU A 29 -2.46 -18.66 -12.83
CA GLU A 29 -3.75 -18.03 -12.61
C GLU A 29 -3.46 -16.53 -12.51
N GLU A 30 -3.99 -15.74 -13.46
CA GLU A 30 -4.19 -14.32 -13.24
C GLU A 30 -5.27 -14.23 -12.16
N VAL A 31 -4.84 -14.43 -10.91
CA VAL A 31 -5.58 -13.95 -9.77
C VAL A 31 -5.68 -12.45 -10.01
N GLU A 32 -6.87 -11.98 -10.37
CA GLU A 32 -7.23 -10.57 -10.20
C GLU A 32 -7.02 -10.28 -8.71
N ILE A 33 -5.81 -9.85 -8.37
CA ILE A 33 -5.49 -9.35 -7.05
C ILE A 33 -6.23 -8.02 -6.99
N MET A 34 -7.47 -8.04 -6.51
CA MET A 34 -8.10 -6.85 -5.95
C MET A 34 -7.03 -6.18 -5.09
N PRO A 35 -6.72 -4.88 -5.26
CA PRO A 35 -5.55 -4.29 -4.63
C PRO A 35 -5.70 -4.47 -3.11
N TYR A 36 -4.89 -5.37 -2.54
CA TYR A 36 -4.60 -5.39 -1.13
C TYR A 36 -4.17 -3.97 -0.81
N GLN A 37 -4.98 -3.23 -0.07
CA GLN A 37 -4.68 -1.84 0.25
C GLN A 37 -3.49 -1.85 1.20
N SER A 38 -2.30 -1.75 0.61
CA SER A 38 -1.03 -1.76 1.31
C SER A 38 -0.94 -0.52 2.18
N CYS A 39 -0.57 -0.73 3.45
CA CYS A 39 -0.02 0.34 4.28
C CYS A 39 1.42 0.57 3.81
N ASP A 40 1.65 1.53 2.93
CA ASP A 40 2.96 1.77 2.33
C ASP A 40 3.36 3.25 2.29
N THR A 41 2.41 4.16 2.52
CA THR A 41 2.68 5.60 2.39
C THR A 41 3.04 6.19 3.74
N GLN A 42 4.27 6.70 3.87
CA GLN A 42 4.71 7.37 5.08
C GLN A 42 4.12 8.78 5.19
N ALA A 43 3.67 9.14 6.39
CA ALA A 43 3.15 10.45 6.68
C ALA A 43 3.41 10.87 8.14
N THR A 44 3.36 12.17 8.38
CA THR A 44 3.39 12.76 9.73
C THR A 44 2.04 13.39 10.06
N ILE A 45 1.53 13.12 11.26
CA ILE A 45 0.30 13.73 11.75
C ILE A 45 0.55 15.21 12.06
N ARG A 46 -0.19 16.11 11.41
CA ARG A 46 -0.11 17.56 11.64
C ARG A 46 -1.49 18.14 11.89
N THR A 47 -1.50 19.31 12.51
CA THR A 47 -2.70 20.13 12.69
C THR A 47 -2.52 21.43 11.94
N GLN A 48 -3.53 21.83 11.18
CA GLN A 48 -3.61 23.14 10.55
C GLN A 48 -4.83 23.89 11.10
N ALA A 49 -4.71 25.20 11.29
CA ALA A 49 -5.73 26.03 11.94
C ALA A 49 -7.11 25.94 11.25
N GLU A 50 -7.15 25.92 9.92
CA GLU A 50 -8.40 25.94 9.14
C GLU A 50 -8.80 24.55 8.60
N CYS A 51 -7.85 23.64 8.46
CA CYS A 51 -8.09 22.29 7.96
C CYS A 51 -8.26 21.25 9.07
N GLY A 52 -7.87 21.54 10.31
CA GLY A 52 -7.79 20.56 11.40
C GLY A 52 -6.66 19.54 11.16
N LEU A 53 -6.89 18.28 11.53
CA LEU A 53 -5.89 17.22 11.30
C LEU A 53 -5.68 16.96 9.80
N VAL A 54 -4.41 16.91 9.42
CA VAL A 54 -3.91 16.51 8.09
C VAL A 54 -2.74 15.53 8.24
N LEU A 55 -2.46 14.79 7.18
CA LEU A 55 -1.30 13.93 7.04
C LEU A 55 -0.33 14.59 6.08
N GLU A 56 0.86 14.93 6.55
CA GLU A 56 1.95 15.45 5.72
C GLU A 56 2.78 14.29 5.18
N LEU A 57 2.82 14.13 3.86
CA LEU A 57 3.63 13.12 3.19
C LEU A 57 5.10 13.54 3.12
N GLU A 58 6.01 12.59 2.88
CA GLU A 58 7.46 12.89 2.74
C GLU A 58 7.78 13.88 1.63
N ASN A 59 6.95 13.91 0.58
CA ASN A 59 7.08 14.85 -0.54
C ASN A 59 6.47 16.24 -0.26
N GLY A 60 6.00 16.50 0.96
CA GLY A 60 5.41 17.76 1.38
C GLY A 60 3.94 17.96 0.99
N HIS A 61 3.30 16.97 0.34
CA HIS A 61 1.87 17.03 0.06
C HIS A 61 1.02 16.74 1.31
N PHE A 62 -0.18 17.30 1.35
CA PHE A 62 -1.12 17.10 2.46
C PHE A 62 -2.31 16.24 2.04
N LEU A 63 -2.64 15.28 2.90
CA LEU A 63 -3.88 14.51 2.83
C LEU A 63 -4.79 14.88 3.99
N LYS A 64 -6.09 15.04 3.70
CA LYS A 64 -7.14 15.30 4.68
C LYS A 64 -7.99 14.04 4.86
N PRO A 65 -7.91 13.36 6.02
CA PRO A 65 -8.78 12.22 6.29
C PRO A 65 -10.25 12.66 6.46
N LEU A 66 -11.19 11.89 5.90
CA LEU A 66 -12.63 12.14 6.00
C LEU A 66 -13.19 12.00 7.41
N ARG A 67 -12.76 10.96 8.15
CA ARG A 67 -13.34 10.57 9.44
C ARG A 67 -12.33 10.76 10.55
N VAL A 68 -12.26 11.99 11.06
CA VAL A 68 -11.41 12.35 12.19
C VAL A 68 -12.26 12.83 13.35
N THR A 69 -12.01 12.27 14.53
CA THR A 69 -12.55 12.76 15.79
C THR A 69 -11.42 13.35 16.63
N LEU A 70 -11.58 14.60 17.06
CA LEU A 70 -10.68 15.21 18.05
C LEU A 70 -10.93 14.55 19.40
N LEU A 71 -9.87 14.02 20.03
CA LEU A 71 -9.97 13.48 21.38
C LEU A 71 -9.67 14.58 22.40
N PRO A 72 -10.34 14.59 23.57
CA PRO A 72 -10.03 15.56 24.62
C PRO A 72 -8.58 15.41 25.05
N LYS A 73 -7.88 16.53 25.21
CA LYS A 73 -6.52 16.54 25.79
C LYS A 73 -6.59 16.06 27.23
N SER A 74 -5.79 15.06 27.55
CA SER A 74 -5.56 14.63 28.93
C SER A 74 -4.31 15.33 29.46
N GLY A 75 -4.50 16.30 30.35
CA GLY A 75 -3.41 17.06 30.98
C GLY A 75 -2.54 17.84 29.98
N SER A 76 -1.22 17.80 30.16
CA SER A 76 -0.22 18.45 29.30
C SER A 76 0.19 17.62 28.07
N GLY A 77 -0.57 16.56 27.76
CA GLY A 77 -0.28 15.67 26.63
C GLY A 77 -0.41 16.35 25.26
N LYS A 78 0.20 15.72 24.25
CA LYS A 78 0.02 16.10 22.84
C LYS A 78 -1.46 15.98 22.46
N GLN A 79 -1.92 16.81 21.51
CA GLN A 79 -3.27 16.69 20.98
C GLN A 79 -3.44 15.32 20.32
N GLN A 80 -4.51 14.61 20.69
CA GLN A 80 -4.82 13.30 20.14
C GLN A 80 -6.03 13.38 19.23
N TYR A 81 -6.05 12.49 18.26
CA TYR A 81 -7.11 12.34 17.27
C TYR A 81 -7.39 10.87 17.06
N LYS A 82 -8.62 10.56 16.67
CA LYS A 82 -9.03 9.24 16.25
C LYS A 82 -9.35 9.29 14.76
N ILE A 83 -8.61 8.53 13.97
CA ILE A 83 -8.88 8.35 12.54
C ILE A 83 -9.50 6.97 12.40
N ASN A 84 -10.78 6.91 12.01
CA ASN A 84 -11.61 5.72 12.11
C ASN A 84 -11.59 5.13 13.54
N ASN A 85 -10.74 4.12 13.81
CA ASN A 85 -10.57 3.48 15.11
C ASN A 85 -9.15 3.52 15.68
N PHE A 86 -8.23 4.21 15.00
CA PHE A 86 -6.84 4.30 15.44
C PHE A 86 -6.58 5.66 16.08
N THR A 87 -5.99 5.65 17.28
CA THR A 87 -5.61 6.87 17.99
C THR A 87 -4.22 7.31 17.55
N VAL A 88 -4.13 8.56 17.12
CA VAL A 88 -2.88 9.21 16.74
C VAL A 88 -2.64 10.45 17.57
N SER A 89 -1.36 10.79 17.77
CA SER A 89 -0.95 12.03 18.40
C SER A 89 -0.37 12.99 17.37
N GLU A 90 -0.47 14.29 17.64
CA GLU A 90 0.21 15.32 16.87
C GLU A 90 1.72 15.06 16.77
N ASN A 91 2.30 15.27 15.57
CA ASN A 91 3.69 15.00 15.23
C ASN A 91 4.11 13.52 15.29
N GLN A 92 3.17 12.59 15.36
CA GLN A 92 3.45 11.17 15.24
C GLN A 92 3.72 10.81 13.78
N GLN A 93 4.69 9.92 13.54
CA GLN A 93 4.91 9.32 12.23
C GLN A 93 4.05 8.06 12.08
N VAL A 94 3.48 7.90 10.89
CA VAL A 94 2.58 6.82 10.55
C VAL A 94 2.86 6.31 9.14
N ILE A 95 2.54 5.05 8.88
CA ILE A 95 2.39 4.49 7.54
C ILE A 95 0.89 4.32 7.30
N VAL A 96 0.39 4.82 6.18
CA VAL A 96 -1.03 4.80 5.83
C VAL A 96 -1.26 4.15 4.47
N GLY A 97 -2.42 3.51 4.34
CA GLY A 97 -3.04 3.21 3.06
C GLY A 97 -4.32 4.04 2.95
N PHE A 98 -4.63 4.56 1.76
CA PHE A 98 -5.78 5.44 1.57
C PHE A 98 -6.38 5.39 0.17
N ILE A 99 -7.64 5.81 0.07
CA ILE A 99 -8.36 6.01 -1.18
C ILE A 99 -8.61 7.50 -1.35
N ASN A 100 -8.26 8.05 -2.52
CA ASN A 100 -8.60 9.42 -2.87
C ASN A 100 -10.12 9.56 -3.08
N LYS A 101 -10.72 10.55 -2.43
CA LYS A 101 -12.17 10.86 -2.47
C LYS A 101 -12.46 12.24 -3.07
N GLY A 102 -11.43 12.93 -3.58
CA GLY A 102 -11.52 14.23 -4.22
C GLY A 102 -10.60 15.25 -3.57
N GLN A 103 -11.01 16.52 -3.61
CA GLN A 103 -10.26 17.62 -3.02
C GLN A 103 -10.87 18.01 -1.68
N ALA A 104 -10.01 18.41 -0.74
CA ALA A 104 -10.46 18.95 0.53
C ALA A 104 -11.19 20.29 0.32
N PRO A 105 -12.04 20.73 1.26
CA PRO A 105 -12.68 22.04 1.21
C PRO A 105 -11.64 23.17 1.05
N HIS A 106 -12.04 24.30 0.44
CA HIS A 106 -11.16 25.44 0.17
C HIS A 106 -10.47 26.04 1.42
N ALA A 107 -10.98 25.76 2.63
CA ALA A 107 -10.37 26.16 3.89
C ALA A 107 -9.08 25.36 4.23
N CYS A 108 -8.79 24.29 3.50
CA CYS A 108 -7.51 23.59 3.59
C CYS A 108 -6.48 24.20 2.65
N VAL A 109 -5.19 23.94 2.92
CA VAL A 109 -4.11 24.31 2.00
C VAL A 109 -4.46 23.88 0.57
N LYS A 110 -4.23 24.78 -0.39
CA LYS A 110 -4.52 24.53 -1.81
C LYS A 110 -3.91 23.18 -2.23
N GLU A 111 -4.68 22.37 -2.95
CA GLU A 111 -4.28 21.03 -3.41
C GLU A 111 -4.26 19.92 -2.34
N THR A 112 -4.77 20.17 -1.13
CA THR A 112 -4.98 19.10 -0.15
C THR A 112 -5.99 18.08 -0.67
N GLN A 113 -5.60 16.81 -0.70
CA GLN A 113 -6.48 15.74 -1.17
C GLN A 113 -7.36 15.23 -0.04
N LEU A 114 -8.65 15.04 -0.30
CA LEU A 114 -9.57 14.42 0.64
C LEU A 114 -9.46 12.90 0.49
N VAL A 115 -9.17 12.20 1.58
CA VAL A 115 -8.88 10.76 1.53
C VAL A 115 -9.69 9.97 2.57
N GLU A 116 -10.03 8.74 2.22
CA GLU A 116 -10.47 7.73 3.17
C GLU A 116 -9.26 6.87 3.55
N ILE A 117 -8.86 6.93 4.83
CA ILE A 117 -7.78 6.11 5.35
C ILE A 117 -8.30 4.69 5.52
N THR A 118 -7.61 3.74 4.93
CA THR A 118 -8.01 2.32 4.94
C THR A 118 -7.05 1.46 5.74
N CYS A 119 -5.80 1.89 5.88
CA CYS A 119 -4.83 1.35 6.82
C CYS A 119 -4.07 2.48 7.52
N ILE A 120 -3.71 2.27 8.78
CA ILE A 120 -2.81 3.15 9.52
C ILE A 120 -2.01 2.37 10.56
N VAL A 121 -0.69 2.58 10.55
CA VAL A 121 0.25 1.98 11.50
C VAL A 121 1.13 3.09 12.05
N GLY A 122 1.17 3.24 13.36
CA GLY A 122 2.06 4.18 14.03
C GLY A 122 3.41 3.53 14.34
N TYR A 123 4.49 4.27 14.16
CA TYR A 123 5.83 3.84 14.57
C TYR A 123 6.57 4.97 15.30
N GLN A 124 7.57 4.60 16.09
CA GLN A 124 8.49 5.53 16.74
C GLN A 124 9.88 5.23 16.20
N LEU A 125 10.53 6.22 15.58
CA LEU A 125 11.95 6.13 15.30
C LEU A 125 12.69 6.12 16.64
N GLN A 126 13.33 4.99 16.97
CA GLN A 126 14.30 4.96 18.06
C GLN A 126 15.49 5.82 17.62
N SER A 127 15.60 7.01 18.21
CA SER A 127 16.77 7.90 18.10
C SER A 127 17.84 7.49 19.09
#